data_AF-A0A081FZ23-F1
#
_entry.id   AF-A0A081FZ23-F1
#
_cell.length_a   1.000
_cell.length_b   1.000
_cell.length_c   1.000
_cell.angle_alpha   90.00
_cell.angle_beta   90.00
_cell.angle_gamma   90.00
#
_symmetry.space_group_name_H-M   'P 1'
#
loop_
_entity.id
_entity.type
_entity.pdbx_description
1 polymer ?
#
loop_
_entity_poly.entity_id
_entity_poly.type
_entity_poly.pdbx_seq_one_letter_code
_entity_poly.pdbx_strand_id
1 'polypeptide(L)'
;MMIAELIDLEDFTDRLRELGLALPVGADATAVKAELEDWLGDASSEELNAFERMVATLEAKSGGMMLPIVVALIAHGRGLIEHYKN
;
A
#
# COMPACT_ATOMS: atom_id res chain seq x y z
N MET A 1 26.72 -8.23 2.56
CA MET A 1 26.00 -7.21 3.36
C MET A 1 24.79 -6.82 2.54
N MET A 2 23.56 -7.19 2.93
CA MET A 2 22.38 -6.65 2.24
C MET A 2 22.11 -5.27 2.83
N ILE A 3 22.16 -4.25 1.99
CA ILE A 3 21.62 -2.93 2.30
C ILE A 3 20.10 -3.10 2.15
N ALA A 4 19.36 -2.95 3.24
CA ALA A 4 17.91 -2.97 3.18
C ALA A 4 17.43 -1.74 2.39
N GLU A 5 16.56 -1.98 1.42
CA GLU A 5 16.02 -0.97 0.52
C GLU A 5 14.99 -0.12 1.27
N LEU A 6 15.18 1.20 1.26
CA LEU A 6 14.22 2.13 1.83
C LEU A 6 13.05 2.26 0.87
N ILE A 7 11.85 1.83 1.29
CA ILE A 7 10.65 1.97 0.47
C ILE A 7 10.16 3.40 0.53
N ASP A 8 10.07 4.03 -0.62
CA ASP A 8 9.48 5.34 -0.78
C ASP A 8 8.06 5.28 -1.36
N LEU A 9 7.49 6.45 -1.67
CA LEU A 9 6.14 6.56 -2.21
C LEU A 9 6.04 5.98 -3.63
N GLU A 10 7.10 6.10 -4.44
CA GLU A 10 7.10 5.59 -5.80
C GLU A 10 7.08 4.06 -5.78
N ASP A 11 7.95 3.43 -4.98
CA ASP A 11 7.97 1.99 -4.77
C ASP A 11 6.61 1.44 -4.33
N PHE A 12 5.96 2.12 -3.38
CA PHE A 12 4.65 1.72 -2.87
C PHE A 12 3.57 1.88 -3.94
N THR A 13 3.57 2.99 -4.67
CA THR A 13 2.61 3.27 -5.75
C THR A 13 2.74 2.24 -6.88
N ASP A 14 3.97 1.85 -7.23
CA ASP A 14 4.23 0.80 -8.21
C ASP A 14 3.60 -0.53 -7.80
N ARG A 15 3.74 -0.93 -6.53
CA ARG A 15 3.07 -2.14 -6.01
C ARG A 15 1.56 -2.06 -6.00
N LEU A 16 1.00 -0.88 -5.73
CA LEU A 16 -0.45 -0.68 -5.82
C LEU A 16 -0.96 -0.81 -7.26
N ARG A 17 -0.21 -0.31 -8.26
CA ARG A 17 -0.57 -0.53 -9.66
C ARG A 17 -0.53 -2.01 -10.05
N GLU A 18 0.43 -2.79 -9.50
CA GLU A 18 0.46 -4.25 -9.70
C GLU A 18 -0.79 -4.96 -9.15
N LEU A 19 -1.46 -4.38 -8.14
CA LEU A 19 -2.74 -4.87 -7.61
C LEU A 19 -3.96 -4.38 -8.41
N GLY A 20 -3.76 -3.51 -9.40
CA GLY A 20 -4.82 -3.00 -10.28
C GLY A 20 -5.32 -1.58 -9.97
N LEU A 21 -4.73 -0.86 -9.01
CA LEU A 21 -5.10 0.52 -8.72
C LEU A 21 -4.69 1.45 -9.88
N ALA A 22 -5.57 2.39 -10.25
CA ALA A 22 -5.41 3.26 -11.41
C ALA A 22 -4.59 4.53 -11.10
N LEU A 23 -3.42 4.36 -10.47
CA LEU A 23 -2.59 5.48 -10.03
C LEU A 23 -1.76 6.07 -11.17
N PRO A 24 -1.75 7.40 -11.38
CA PRO A 24 -0.85 8.02 -12.35
C PRO A 24 0.63 7.88 -11.93
N VAL A 25 1.53 8.03 -12.91
CA VAL A 25 2.97 8.12 -12.64
C VAL A 25 3.25 9.40 -11.86
N GLY A 26 4.02 9.30 -10.77
CA GLY A 26 4.31 10.44 -9.89
C GLY A 26 3.11 10.90 -9.05
N ALA A 27 2.13 10.02 -8.80
CA ALA A 27 1.03 10.30 -7.89
C ALA A 27 1.56 10.75 -6.52
N ASP A 28 1.00 11.83 -5.99
CA ASP A 28 1.30 12.27 -4.63
C ASP A 28 0.54 11.43 -3.59
N ALA A 29 0.92 11.59 -2.33
CA ALA A 29 0.31 10.80 -1.25
C ALA A 29 -1.19 11.04 -1.09
N THR A 30 -1.71 12.20 -1.49
CA THR A 30 -3.14 12.51 -1.42
C THR A 30 -3.91 11.74 -2.49
N ALA A 31 -3.40 11.72 -3.72
CA ALA A 31 -3.96 10.91 -4.80
C ALA A 31 -3.91 9.41 -4.48
N VAL A 32 -2.78 8.94 -3.94
CA VAL A 32 -2.62 7.54 -3.52
C VAL A 32 -3.62 7.17 -2.43
N LYS A 33 -3.81 8.04 -1.43
CA LYS A 33 -4.79 7.82 -0.36
C LYS A 33 -6.21 7.71 -0.90
N ALA A 34 -6.62 8.63 -1.77
CA ALA A 34 -7.97 8.66 -2.32
C ALA A 34 -8.29 7.43 -3.17
N GLU A 35 -7.38 7.03 -4.05
CA GLU A 35 -7.53 5.82 -4.86
C GLU A 35 -7.53 4.56 -3.98
N LEU A 36 -6.69 4.51 -2.95
CA LEU A 36 -6.66 3.38 -2.02
C LEU A 36 -7.97 3.26 -1.24
N GLU A 37 -8.56 4.38 -0.79
CA GLU A 37 -9.87 4.44 -0.14
C GLU A 37 -10.98 3.91 -1.06
N ASP A 38 -11.01 4.37 -2.32
CA ASP A 38 -11.97 3.94 -3.32
C ASP A 38 -11.84 2.44 -3.62
N TRP A 39 -10.63 2.00 -3.95
CA TRP A 39 -10.36 0.60 -4.30
C TRP A 39 -10.67 -0.36 -3.15
N LEU A 40 -10.28 -0.03 -1.92
CA LEU A 40 -10.57 -0.88 -0.76
C LEU A 40 -12.07 -0.91 -0.40
N GLY A 41 -12.83 0.13 -0.74
CA GLY A 41 -14.27 0.21 -0.48
C GLY A 41 -15.09 -0.83 -1.26
N ASP A 42 -14.66 -1.14 -2.48
CA ASP A 42 -15.31 -2.12 -3.36
C ASP A 42 -14.54 -3.45 -3.48
N ALA A 43 -13.38 -3.57 -2.82
CA ALA A 43 -12.52 -4.73 -2.92
C ALA A 43 -13.14 -6.01 -2.32
N SER A 44 -13.01 -7.11 -3.05
CA SER A 44 -13.32 -8.45 -2.58
C SER A 44 -12.36 -8.91 -1.47
N SER A 45 -12.75 -9.94 -0.71
CA SER A 45 -11.87 -10.51 0.32
C SER A 45 -10.53 -11.00 -0.22
N GLU A 46 -10.48 -11.43 -1.49
CA GLU A 46 -9.22 -11.83 -2.14
C GLU A 46 -8.30 -10.62 -2.37
N GLU A 47 -8.85 -9.50 -2.81
CA GLU A 47 -8.14 -8.23 -3.03
C GLU A 47 -7.64 -7.64 -1.71
N LEU A 48 -8.46 -7.64 -0.66
CA LEU A 48 -8.03 -7.22 0.68
C LEU A 48 -6.84 -8.07 1.17
N ASN A 49 -6.88 -9.39 0.94
CA ASN A 49 -5.78 -10.29 1.27
C ASN A 49 -4.56 -10.10 0.35
N ALA A 50 -4.76 -9.68 -0.90
CA ALA A 50 -3.66 -9.34 -1.81
C ALA A 50 -2.92 -8.09 -1.34
N PHE A 51 -3.65 -7.05 -0.91
CA PHE A 51 -3.07 -5.85 -0.31
C PHE A 51 -2.22 -6.19 0.93
N GLU A 52 -2.75 -6.97 1.88
CA GLU A 52 -2.00 -7.36 3.09
C GLU A 52 -0.72 -8.15 2.75
N ARG A 53 -0.78 -9.07 1.77
CA ARG A 53 0.40 -9.83 1.31
C ARG A 53 1.43 -8.92 0.64
N MET A 54 1.00 -7.94 -0.13
CA MET A 54 1.87 -6.95 -0.76
C MET A 54 2.59 -6.11 0.32
N VAL A 55 1.86 -5.61 1.32
CA VAL A 55 2.44 -4.85 2.43
C VAL A 55 3.46 -5.70 3.20
N ALA A 56 3.11 -6.93 3.56
CA ALA A 56 4.04 -7.84 4.26
C ALA A 56 5.32 -8.12 3.44
N THR A 57 5.19 -8.18 2.11
CA THR A 57 6.34 -8.36 1.21
C THR A 57 7.24 -7.13 1.21
N LEU A 58 6.68 -5.93 1.20
CA LEU A 58 7.44 -4.68 1.31
C LEU A 58 8.16 -4.56 2.66
N GLU A 59 7.47 -4.87 3.76
CA GLU A 59 8.05 -4.89 5.11
C GLU A 59 9.23 -5.87 5.19
N ALA A 60 9.10 -7.07 4.61
CA ALA A 60 10.18 -8.07 4.58
C ALA A 60 11.38 -7.64 3.73
N LYS A 61 11.16 -7.10 2.52
CA LYS A 61 12.24 -6.66 1.62
C LYS A 61 13.04 -5.48 2.18
N SER A 62 12.35 -4.56 2.83
CA SER A 62 12.95 -3.33 3.39
C SER A 62 13.52 -3.50 4.79
N GLY A 63 13.35 -4.67 5.42
CA GLY A 63 13.62 -4.81 6.85
C GLY A 63 12.80 -3.84 7.71
N GLY A 64 11.62 -3.44 7.22
CA GLY A 64 10.74 -2.45 7.86
C GLY A 64 11.13 -0.98 7.63
N MET A 65 12.14 -0.69 6.80
CA MET A 65 12.51 0.69 6.50
C MET A 65 11.64 1.27 5.37
N MET A 66 10.70 2.13 5.76
CA MET A 66 9.84 2.86 4.83
C MET A 66 9.78 4.33 5.21
N LEU A 67 9.53 5.20 4.22
CA LEU A 67 9.28 6.61 4.51
C LEU A 67 8.01 6.78 5.38
N PRO A 68 7.96 7.77 6.28
CA PRO A 68 6.82 7.99 7.17
C PRO A 68 5.48 8.13 6.43
N ILE A 69 5.50 8.70 5.23
CA ILE A 69 4.30 8.86 4.41
C ILE A 69 3.74 7.51 3.94
N VAL A 70 4.60 6.56 3.59
CA VAL A 70 4.22 5.20 3.19
C VAL A 70 3.63 4.46 4.39
N VAL A 71 4.27 4.57 5.55
CA VAL A 71 3.76 3.98 6.80
C VAL A 71 2.36 4.51 7.13
N ALA A 72 2.13 5.81 6.96
CA ALA A 72 0.82 6.42 7.19
C ALA A 72 -0.25 5.88 6.23
N LEU A 73 0.08 5.72 4.94
CA LEU A 73 -0.82 5.15 3.93
C LEU A 73 -1.15 3.68 4.22
N ILE A 74 -0.16 2.88 4.60
CA ILE A 74 -0.36 1.47 4.98
C ILE A 74 -1.27 1.37 6.22
N ALA A 75 -0.98 2.16 7.25
CA ALA A 75 -1.80 2.17 8.47
C ALA A 75 -3.25 2.57 8.16
N HIS A 76 -3.44 3.54 7.26
CA HIS A 76 -4.75 3.94 6.80
C HIS A 76 -5.49 2.83 6.05
N GLY A 77 -4.83 2.17 5.08
CA GLY A 77 -5.39 1.03 4.35
C GLY A 77 -5.79 -0.13 5.26
N ARG A 78 -4.92 -0.49 6.21
CA ARG A 78 -5.22 -1.52 7.23
C ARG A 78 -6.46 -1.16 8.07
N GLY A 79 -6.58 0.11 8.48
CA GLY A 79 -7.76 0.59 9.21
C GLY A 79 -9.07 0.48 8.41
N LEU A 80 -9.02 0.71 7.09
CA LEU A 80 -10.18 0.51 6.20
C LEU A 80 -10.55 -0.97 6.09
N ILE A 81 -9.57 -1.85 5.95
CA ILE A 81 -9.80 -3.31 5.90
C ILE A 81 -10.49 -3.81 7.17
N GLU A 82 -10.06 -3.33 8.34
CA GLU A 82 -10.72 -3.63 9.61
C GLU A 82 -12.15 -3.11 9.66
N HIS A 83 -12.42 -1.94 9.06
CA HIS A 83 -13.77 -1.39 8.97
C HIS A 83 -14.69 -2.24 8.09
N TYR A 84 -14.22 -2.69 6.92
CA TYR A 84 -15.03 -3.46 5.96
C TYR A 84 -15.19 -4.95 6.30
N LYS A 85 -14.35 -5.49 7.18
CA LYS A 85 -14.45 -6.87 7.67
C LYS A 85 -15.47 -7.05 8.81
N ASN A 86 -16.00 -5.96 9.37
CA ASN A 86 -17.04 -5.96 10.41
C ASN A 86 -18.43 -5.74 9.83
#